data_AF-A0A6M0D0X3-F1
#
_entry.id   AF-A0A6M0D0X3-F1
#
_cell.length_a   1.000
_cell.length_b   1.000
_cell.length_c   1.000
_cell.angle_alpha   90.00
_cell.angle_beta   90.00
_cell.angle_gamma   90.00
#
_symmetry.space_group_name_H-M   'P 1'
#
loop_
_entity.id
_entity.type
_entity.pdbx_description
1 polymer ?
#
loop_
_entity_poly.entity_id
_entity_poly.type
_entity_poly.pdbx_seq_one_letter_code
_entity_poly.pdbx_strand_id
1 'polypeptide(L)'
;MSASRPRNRKPYNSLALALEPRMMFDAAAVTTAVQTAEHTDAQQAEPVNVAPTVSAQADKNAAHTVTAGDSNGVALFSNAKADSGDGNQGFDSLFVTVNSISSHEALIVDGTRITLNAGDGTTTGGYKYITTTSGGVSTLEIILSASANDAASLQTLIDGIRYTTLDNSVDSGSRTISLVQIRDEGGTDGGGKDSTTLAISAEVTLTNTLNRAPVLGNDGLVDLAQSLSANGLGTLT
;
A
#
# COMPACT_ATOMS: atom_id res chain seq x y z
N MET A 1 -101.31 66.39 35.08
CA MET A 1 -100.88 66.83 33.73
C MET A 1 -99.49 66.29 33.48
N SER A 2 -99.31 65.49 32.42
CA SER A 2 -98.18 65.52 31.46
C SER A 2 -97.83 64.12 30.92
N ALA A 3 -98.32 63.90 29.69
CA ALA A 3 -97.74 63.21 28.52
C ALA A 3 -97.05 61.83 28.56
N SER A 4 -97.15 61.18 27.40
CA SER A 4 -96.82 59.80 27.05
C SER A 4 -95.61 59.71 26.09
N ARG A 5 -94.89 58.57 26.14
CA ARG A 5 -94.01 57.90 25.12
C ARG A 5 -92.59 58.47 24.88
N PRO A 6 -91.61 57.68 24.32
CA PRO A 6 -91.72 56.38 23.64
C PRO A 6 -90.66 55.28 24.00
N ARG A 7 -90.82 54.12 23.34
CA ARG A 7 -90.00 52.88 23.33
C ARG A 7 -88.62 53.10 22.68
N ASN A 8 -87.58 52.36 23.09
CA ASN A 8 -86.61 51.77 22.14
C ASN A 8 -85.81 50.58 22.72
N ARG A 9 -85.26 49.78 21.81
CA ARG A 9 -84.96 48.34 21.84
C ARG A 9 -83.60 47.91 22.45
N LYS A 10 -83.60 46.70 23.06
CA LYS A 10 -82.68 45.50 22.99
C LYS A 10 -81.14 45.71 23.03
N PRO A 11 -80.37 44.83 23.72
CA PRO A 11 -80.09 43.50 23.16
C PRO A 11 -80.01 42.31 24.14
N TYR A 12 -80.03 41.12 23.54
CA TYR A 12 -79.83 39.82 24.15
C TYR A 12 -78.39 39.73 24.68
N ASN A 13 -78.21 39.45 25.98
CA ASN A 13 -76.95 38.91 26.46
C ASN A 13 -77.03 37.38 26.34
N SER A 14 -76.41 36.90 25.27
CA SER A 14 -76.09 35.51 25.01
C SER A 14 -75.31 34.91 26.19
N LEU A 15 -75.90 33.88 26.78
CA LEU A 15 -75.27 32.68 27.37
C LEU A 15 -73.82 32.87 27.82
N ALA A 16 -73.64 33.00 29.13
CA ALA A 16 -72.36 32.79 29.80
C ALA A 16 -71.93 31.34 29.57
N LEU A 17 -71.13 31.11 28.53
CA LEU A 17 -70.43 29.85 28.30
C LEU A 17 -69.25 29.84 29.28
N ALA A 18 -69.37 29.04 30.34
CA ALA A 18 -68.30 28.82 31.28
C ALA A 18 -67.05 28.34 30.53
N LEU A 19 -65.96 29.09 30.67
CA LEU A 19 -64.66 28.74 30.14
C LEU A 19 -64.09 27.65 31.04
N GLU A 20 -64.38 26.38 30.73
CA GLU A 20 -63.61 25.28 31.31
C GLU A 20 -62.14 25.43 30.90
N PRO A 21 -61.17 25.03 31.74
CA PRO A 21 -59.77 25.07 31.37
C PRO A 21 -59.59 24.21 30.11
N ARG A 22 -59.23 24.84 28.98
CA ARG A 22 -58.73 24.09 27.84
C ARG A 22 -57.49 23.39 28.34
N MET A 23 -57.56 22.07 28.51
CA MET A 23 -56.37 21.24 28.39
C MET A 23 -55.73 21.64 27.06
N MET A 24 -54.69 22.47 27.12
CA MET A 24 -53.69 22.58 26.06
C MET A 24 -53.07 21.18 25.97
N PHE A 25 -53.68 20.31 25.17
CA PHE A 25 -52.94 19.21 24.59
C PHE A 25 -51.96 19.85 23.62
N ASP A 26 -50.70 19.81 24.02
CA ASP A 26 -49.55 20.36 23.34
C ASP A 26 -49.38 19.64 21.98
N ALA A 27 -50.00 20.17 20.93
CA ALA A 27 -49.86 19.65 19.58
C ALA A 27 -48.47 19.92 18.97
N ALA A 28 -47.51 20.44 19.75
CA ALA A 28 -46.15 20.72 19.30
C ALA A 28 -45.24 19.48 19.30
N ALA A 29 -45.59 18.39 19.99
CA ALA A 29 -44.72 17.21 20.07
C ALA A 29 -44.75 16.30 18.83
N VAL A 30 -45.74 16.46 17.94
CA VAL A 30 -45.90 15.56 16.77
C VAL A 30 -45.01 15.97 15.58
N THR A 31 -44.39 17.16 15.60
CA THR A 31 -43.51 17.58 14.50
C THR A 31 -42.06 17.11 14.68
N THR A 32 -41.61 16.85 15.91
CA THR A 32 -40.23 16.41 16.18
C THR A 32 -40.02 14.92 15.86
N ALA A 33 -41.07 14.10 15.90
CA ALA A 33 -40.98 12.68 15.52
C ALA A 33 -40.87 12.49 14.00
N VAL A 34 -41.43 13.42 13.20
CA VAL A 34 -41.36 13.37 11.73
C VAL A 34 -39.98 13.86 11.24
N GLN A 35 -39.38 14.86 11.91
CA GLN A 35 -38.03 15.30 11.58
C GLN A 35 -36.92 14.28 11.92
N THR A 36 -37.16 13.37 12.88
CA THR A 36 -36.22 12.26 13.14
C THR A 36 -36.31 11.17 12.06
N ALA A 37 -37.49 10.96 11.45
CA ALA A 37 -37.67 9.97 10.38
C ALA A 37 -37.05 10.43 9.05
N GLU A 38 -37.01 11.73 8.78
CA GLU A 38 -36.38 12.27 7.56
C GLU A 38 -34.85 12.38 7.67
N HIS A 39 -34.30 12.44 8.90
CA HIS A 39 -32.85 12.38 9.12
C HIS A 39 -32.27 10.97 9.06
N THR A 40 -33.10 9.91 9.12
CA THR A 40 -32.64 8.51 8.98
C THR A 40 -32.50 8.02 7.54
N ASP A 41 -33.03 8.75 6.54
CA ASP A 41 -33.02 8.34 5.12
C ASP A 41 -31.94 9.06 4.27
N ALA A 42 -31.15 9.93 4.90
CA ALA A 42 -30.07 10.68 4.25
C ALA A 42 -28.66 10.30 4.74
N GLN A 43 -28.52 9.19 5.47
CA GLN A 43 -27.22 8.53 5.61
C GLN A 43 -26.95 7.81 4.29
N GLN A 44 -26.55 8.56 3.27
CA GLN A 44 -26.01 7.99 2.03
C GLN A 44 -24.91 7.02 2.47
N ALA A 45 -25.12 5.72 2.21
CA ALA A 45 -24.06 4.75 2.43
C ALA A 45 -22.88 5.19 1.57
N GLU A 46 -21.74 5.48 2.20
CA GLU A 46 -20.50 5.70 1.47
C GLU A 46 -20.28 4.51 0.53
N PRO A 47 -19.85 4.73 -0.73
CA PRO A 47 -19.63 3.64 -1.66
C PRO A 47 -18.66 2.62 -1.03
N VAL A 48 -18.99 1.34 -1.16
CA VAL A 48 -18.15 0.25 -0.64
C VAL A 48 -16.85 0.22 -1.43
N ASN A 49 -15.72 0.32 -0.72
CA ASN A 49 -14.39 0.34 -1.33
C ASN A 49 -14.11 -0.87 -2.23
N VAL A 50 -13.63 -0.63 -3.45
CA VAL A 50 -13.24 -1.65 -4.42
C VAL A 50 -11.72 -1.77 -4.47
N ALA A 51 -11.22 -3.00 -4.35
CA ALA A 51 -9.78 -3.25 -4.33
C ALA A 51 -9.05 -2.69 -5.56
N PRO A 52 -7.82 -2.19 -5.39
CA PRO A 52 -7.05 -1.64 -6.48
C PRO A 52 -6.54 -2.76 -7.38
N THR A 53 -6.32 -2.48 -8.66
CA THR A 53 -5.71 -3.43 -9.59
C THR A 53 -4.43 -2.88 -10.17
N VAL A 54 -3.44 -3.76 -10.33
CA VAL A 54 -2.16 -3.46 -10.96
C VAL A 54 -1.79 -4.62 -11.89
N SER A 55 -1.30 -4.27 -13.08
CA SER A 55 -0.63 -5.22 -13.97
C SER A 55 0.66 -4.60 -14.51
N ALA A 56 1.66 -5.43 -14.80
CA ALA A 56 2.90 -5.03 -15.43
C ALA A 56 3.53 -6.24 -16.13
N GLN A 57 4.34 -5.97 -17.15
CA GLN A 57 5.18 -6.99 -17.79
C GLN A 57 6.50 -7.06 -17.05
N ALA A 58 6.79 -8.22 -16.46
CA ALA A 58 8.06 -8.49 -15.80
C ALA A 58 9.09 -9.03 -16.80
N ASP A 59 10.31 -8.52 -16.75
CA ASP A 59 11.42 -9.10 -17.51
C ASP A 59 11.91 -10.38 -16.81
N LYS A 60 11.85 -11.50 -17.52
CA LYS A 60 12.28 -12.82 -17.04
C LYS A 60 13.72 -13.14 -17.40
N ASN A 61 14.38 -12.29 -18.19
CA ASN A 61 15.72 -12.52 -18.71
C ASN A 61 16.61 -11.28 -18.52
N ALA A 62 16.32 -10.45 -17.54
CA ALA A 62 17.14 -9.30 -17.23
C ALA A 62 18.56 -9.76 -16.88
N ALA A 63 19.57 -9.07 -17.41
CA ALA A 63 20.97 -9.39 -17.17
C ALA A 63 21.67 -8.19 -16.53
N HIS A 64 22.41 -8.45 -15.46
CA HIS A 64 23.19 -7.43 -14.76
C HIS A 64 24.61 -7.92 -14.53
N THR A 65 25.59 -7.10 -14.94
CA THR A 65 27.00 -7.37 -14.64
C THR A 65 27.34 -6.69 -13.32
N VAL A 66 27.85 -7.46 -12.37
CA VAL A 66 28.25 -6.94 -11.07
C VAL A 66 29.37 -5.92 -11.26
N THR A 67 29.10 -4.69 -10.86
CA THR A 67 30.02 -3.56 -10.99
C THR A 67 29.82 -2.59 -9.84
N ALA A 68 30.87 -1.82 -9.53
CA ALA A 68 30.81 -0.80 -8.50
C ALA A 68 30.17 0.48 -9.03
N GLY A 69 29.24 1.05 -8.25
CA GLY A 69 28.69 2.37 -8.49
C GLY A 69 27.77 2.51 -9.71
N ASP A 70 27.22 1.41 -10.25
CA ASP A 70 26.22 1.51 -11.33
C ASP A 70 25.00 2.31 -10.86
N SER A 71 24.69 3.38 -11.58
CA SER A 71 23.57 4.28 -11.31
C SER A 71 22.36 4.03 -12.18
N ASN A 72 22.52 3.23 -13.22
CA ASN A 72 21.44 2.96 -14.16
C ASN A 72 20.66 1.72 -13.73
N GLY A 73 21.34 0.65 -13.31
CA GLY A 73 20.69 -0.62 -13.01
C GLY A 73 20.02 -1.25 -14.23
N VAL A 74 19.38 -2.40 -14.00
CA VAL A 74 18.58 -3.12 -15.00
C VAL A 74 17.09 -2.94 -14.72
N ALA A 75 16.31 -2.61 -15.74
CA ALA A 75 14.85 -2.48 -15.63
C ALA A 75 14.19 -3.83 -15.35
N LEU A 76 13.17 -3.83 -14.49
CA LEU A 76 12.50 -5.05 -14.02
C LEU A 76 11.10 -5.21 -14.57
N PHE A 77 10.37 -4.10 -14.69
CA PHE A 77 8.97 -4.08 -15.10
C PHE A 77 8.76 -3.05 -16.21
N SER A 78 7.73 -3.28 -17.01
CA SER A 78 7.32 -2.38 -18.08
C SER A 78 5.81 -2.47 -18.33
N ASN A 79 5.28 -1.49 -19.07
CA ASN A 79 3.89 -1.46 -19.49
C ASN A 79 2.90 -1.53 -18.32
N ALA A 80 3.27 -1.00 -17.16
CA ALA A 80 2.42 -0.98 -15.99
C ALA A 80 1.06 -0.34 -16.28
N LYS A 81 0.01 -0.87 -15.66
CA LYS A 81 -1.35 -0.32 -15.62
C LYS A 81 -1.86 -0.42 -14.20
N ALA A 82 -2.59 0.59 -13.78
CA ALA A 82 -3.15 0.68 -12.45
C ALA A 82 -4.56 1.26 -12.52
N ASP A 83 -5.44 0.74 -11.67
CA ASP A 83 -6.79 1.25 -11.43
C ASP A 83 -7.04 1.22 -9.92
N SER A 84 -7.49 2.34 -9.35
CA SER A 84 -7.78 2.45 -7.92
C SER A 84 -9.08 1.73 -7.52
N GLY A 85 -9.84 1.18 -8.48
CA GLY A 85 -11.13 0.54 -8.24
C GLY A 85 -12.24 1.58 -8.17
N ASP A 86 -12.06 2.58 -7.31
CA ASP A 86 -12.94 3.74 -7.20
C ASP A 86 -12.21 5.01 -7.68
N GLY A 87 -12.76 5.71 -8.67
CA GLY A 87 -12.08 6.78 -9.42
C GLY A 87 -11.70 8.05 -8.64
N ASN A 88 -11.94 8.08 -7.33
CA ASN A 88 -11.64 9.21 -6.43
C ASN A 88 -10.69 8.85 -5.28
N GLN A 89 -10.06 7.67 -5.31
CA GLN A 89 -9.14 7.21 -4.28
C GLN A 89 -7.70 7.13 -4.79
N GLY A 90 -6.75 7.50 -3.94
CA GLY A 90 -5.33 7.31 -4.20
C GLY A 90 -4.85 5.90 -3.85
N PHE A 91 -3.73 5.51 -4.45
CA PHE A 91 -2.98 4.35 -4.00
C PHE A 91 -2.18 4.69 -2.73
N ASP A 92 -2.15 3.79 -1.76
CA ASP A 92 -1.46 3.99 -0.47
C ASP A 92 -0.05 3.40 -0.50
N SER A 93 0.07 2.10 -0.81
CA SER A 93 1.33 1.38 -0.66
C SER A 93 1.53 0.25 -1.67
N LEU A 94 2.76 0.11 -2.17
CA LEU A 94 3.21 -1.00 -3.03
C LEU A 94 4.25 -1.83 -2.28
N PHE A 95 4.04 -3.14 -2.24
CA PHE A 95 4.96 -4.10 -1.62
C PHE A 95 5.77 -4.85 -2.68
N VAL A 96 7.09 -4.82 -2.52
CA VAL A 96 8.06 -5.49 -3.41
C VAL A 96 8.92 -6.44 -2.59
N THR A 97 9.18 -7.65 -3.09
CA THR A 97 10.10 -8.60 -2.46
C THR A 97 11.31 -8.87 -3.35
N VAL A 98 12.46 -9.13 -2.72
CA VAL A 98 13.69 -9.57 -3.38
C VAL A 98 14.30 -10.72 -2.60
N ASN A 99 14.70 -11.81 -3.28
CA ASN A 99 15.39 -12.95 -2.65
C ASN A 99 16.88 -12.67 -2.32
N SER A 100 17.17 -11.50 -1.75
CA SER A 100 18.47 -11.12 -1.22
C SER A 100 18.27 -10.22 0.01
N ILE A 101 19.22 -10.27 0.93
CA ILE A 101 19.31 -9.39 2.11
C ILE A 101 20.63 -8.60 2.15
N SER A 102 21.29 -8.45 1.00
CA SER A 102 22.62 -7.85 0.90
C SER A 102 22.57 -6.32 0.95
N SER A 103 23.39 -5.71 1.82
CA SER A 103 23.61 -4.26 1.83
C SER A 103 24.44 -3.76 0.63
N HIS A 104 24.95 -4.67 -0.22
CA HIS A 104 25.70 -4.34 -1.44
C HIS A 104 24.84 -4.45 -2.70
N GLU A 105 23.55 -4.73 -2.54
CA GLU A 105 22.55 -4.79 -3.59
C GLU A 105 21.45 -3.76 -3.28
N ALA A 106 20.80 -3.23 -4.31
CA ALA A 106 19.75 -2.24 -4.15
C ALA A 106 18.67 -2.34 -5.24
N LEU A 107 17.47 -1.86 -4.90
CA LEU A 107 16.51 -1.40 -5.89
C LEU A 107 16.73 0.10 -6.12
N ILE A 108 16.65 0.54 -7.37
CA ILE A 108 16.50 1.95 -7.71
C ILE A 108 15.00 2.19 -7.86
N VAL A 109 14.47 3.03 -6.98
CA VAL A 109 13.06 3.44 -6.96
C VAL A 109 13.04 4.94 -6.99
N ASP A 110 12.40 5.52 -8.01
CA ASP A 110 12.29 6.98 -8.16
C ASP A 110 13.67 7.68 -8.01
N GLY A 111 14.63 7.19 -8.79
CA GLY A 111 16.03 7.66 -8.81
C GLY A 111 16.84 7.37 -7.54
N THR A 112 16.24 6.79 -6.50
CA THR A 112 16.85 6.60 -5.19
C THR A 112 17.27 5.15 -5.02
N ARG A 113 18.51 4.91 -4.58
CA ARG A 113 19.01 3.56 -4.27
C ARG A 113 18.55 3.15 -2.86
N ILE A 114 17.75 2.10 -2.80
CA ILE A 114 17.25 1.49 -1.57
C ILE A 114 17.95 0.15 -1.40
N THR A 115 18.80 0.04 -0.38
CA THR A 115 19.57 -1.19 -0.12
C THR A 115 18.65 -2.34 0.31
N LEU A 116 19.03 -3.57 -0.03
CA LEU A 116 18.28 -4.78 0.33
C LEU A 116 18.58 -5.23 1.77
N ASN A 117 18.74 -4.30 2.71
CA ASN A 117 18.85 -4.61 4.14
C ASN A 117 17.83 -3.79 4.91
N ALA A 118 17.55 -4.17 6.15
CA ALA A 118 16.57 -3.47 6.96
C ALA A 118 16.91 -1.97 7.10
N GLY A 119 15.92 -1.11 6.95
CA GLY A 119 16.07 0.35 6.99
C GLY A 119 14.85 1.07 6.45
N ASP A 120 14.87 2.39 6.47
CA ASP A 120 13.79 3.25 5.99
C ASP A 120 14.34 4.55 5.38
N GLY A 121 13.49 5.30 4.69
CA GLY A 121 13.88 6.57 4.12
C GLY A 121 12.81 7.21 3.24
N THR A 122 13.25 8.11 2.38
CA THR A 122 12.38 8.81 1.42
C THR A 122 13.11 8.96 0.08
N THR A 123 12.40 8.72 -1.02
CA THR A 123 12.92 8.89 -2.37
C THR A 123 12.98 10.37 -2.77
N THR A 124 13.61 10.66 -3.90
CA THR A 124 13.75 12.02 -4.43
C THR A 124 12.39 12.69 -4.69
N GLY A 125 11.42 11.94 -5.21
CA GLY A 125 10.04 12.36 -5.45
C GLY A 125 9.11 12.27 -4.24
N GLY A 126 9.63 11.92 -3.06
CA GLY A 126 8.90 12.02 -1.79
C GLY A 126 8.14 10.75 -1.37
N TYR A 127 8.37 9.62 -2.03
CA TYR A 127 7.84 8.33 -1.57
C TYR A 127 8.59 7.89 -0.32
N LYS A 128 7.87 7.53 0.74
CA LYS A 128 8.52 6.91 1.91
C LYS A 128 8.73 5.44 1.63
N TYR A 129 9.74 4.85 2.25
CA TYR A 129 9.93 3.42 2.15
C TYR A 129 10.41 2.80 3.46
N ILE A 130 10.07 1.53 3.65
CA ILE A 130 10.55 0.69 4.74
C ILE A 130 10.99 -0.65 4.15
N THR A 131 12.23 -1.03 4.39
CA THR A 131 12.77 -2.35 4.06
C THR A 131 12.81 -3.20 5.33
N THR A 132 12.23 -4.39 5.26
CA THR A 132 12.35 -5.43 6.29
C THR A 132 12.99 -6.67 5.69
N THR A 133 13.66 -7.49 6.50
CA THR A 133 14.32 -8.70 6.04
C THR A 133 13.91 -9.90 6.87
N SER A 134 13.50 -10.99 6.23
CA SER A 134 13.17 -12.25 6.89
C SER A 134 13.43 -13.43 5.96
N GLY A 135 14.00 -14.52 6.49
CA GLY A 135 14.20 -15.76 5.72
C GLY A 135 15.01 -15.60 4.42
N GLY A 136 15.96 -14.66 4.36
CA GLY A 136 16.75 -14.39 3.15
C GLY A 136 16.04 -13.56 2.09
N VAL A 137 14.85 -13.02 2.39
CA VAL A 137 14.08 -12.14 1.53
C VAL A 137 14.02 -10.74 2.14
N SER A 138 14.24 -9.72 1.31
CA SER A 138 13.91 -8.34 1.64
C SER A 138 12.52 -7.99 1.15
N THR A 139 11.71 -7.38 2.01
CA THR A 139 10.40 -6.82 1.69
C THR A 139 10.48 -5.31 1.80
N LEU A 140 10.26 -4.64 0.69
CA LEU A 140 10.18 -3.20 0.57
C LEU A 140 8.71 -2.77 0.51
N GLU A 141 8.28 -1.98 1.48
CA GLU A 141 7.03 -1.23 1.44
C GLU A 141 7.34 0.16 0.91
N ILE A 142 6.74 0.54 -0.23
CA ILE A 142 6.83 1.88 -0.81
C ILE A 142 5.50 2.57 -0.55
N ILE A 143 5.52 3.61 0.26
CA ILE A 143 4.36 4.40 0.64
C ILE A 143 4.26 5.59 -0.31
N LEU A 144 3.14 5.67 -1.02
CA LEU A 144 2.91 6.71 -2.01
C LEU A 144 2.66 8.06 -1.31
N SER A 145 3.08 9.14 -1.97
CA SER A 145 2.83 10.49 -1.47
C SER A 145 1.46 10.98 -1.96
N ALA A 146 0.79 11.83 -1.18
CA ALA A 146 -0.49 12.41 -1.56
C ALA A 146 -0.46 13.22 -2.87
N SER A 147 0.73 13.65 -3.31
CA SER A 147 0.94 14.34 -4.59
C SER A 147 1.24 13.41 -5.77
N ALA A 148 1.46 12.12 -5.52
CA ALA A 148 1.88 11.16 -6.53
C ALA A 148 1.31 9.76 -6.25
N ASN A 149 0.04 9.71 -5.84
CA ASN A 149 -0.74 8.50 -5.54
C ASN A 149 -1.79 8.18 -6.62
N ASP A 150 -1.70 8.81 -7.80
CA ASP A 150 -2.59 8.52 -8.93
C ASP A 150 -2.09 7.36 -9.81
N ALA A 151 -2.93 6.89 -10.72
CA ALA A 151 -2.61 5.76 -11.61
C ALA A 151 -1.40 6.03 -12.51
N ALA A 152 -1.20 7.27 -12.97
CA ALA A 152 -0.07 7.61 -13.84
C ALA A 152 1.26 7.60 -13.07
N SER A 153 1.23 8.08 -11.83
CA SER A 153 2.37 8.10 -10.92
C SER A 153 2.78 6.68 -10.53
N LEU A 154 1.80 5.83 -10.17
CA LEU A 154 2.07 4.42 -9.86
C LEU A 154 2.62 3.65 -11.08
N GLN A 155 2.10 3.92 -12.28
CA GLN A 155 2.65 3.33 -13.51
C GLN A 155 4.11 3.74 -13.72
N THR A 156 4.42 5.03 -13.57
CA THR A 156 5.78 5.57 -13.70
C THR A 156 6.71 4.99 -12.64
N LEU A 157 6.24 4.84 -11.41
CA LEU A 157 6.97 4.23 -10.31
C LEU A 157 7.35 2.79 -10.65
N ILE A 158 6.37 1.95 -11.04
CA ILE A 158 6.58 0.52 -11.34
C ILE A 158 7.49 0.33 -12.56
N ASP A 159 7.23 1.03 -13.66
CA ASP A 159 8.07 0.98 -14.87
C ASP A 159 9.49 1.52 -14.60
N GLY A 160 9.65 2.33 -13.55
CA GLY A 160 10.90 2.91 -13.12
C GLY A 160 11.73 2.03 -12.18
N ILE A 161 11.19 0.93 -11.64
CA ILE A 161 11.93 0.07 -10.70
C ILE A 161 13.06 -0.65 -11.44
N ARG A 162 14.27 -0.51 -10.90
CA ARG A 162 15.47 -1.18 -11.42
C ARG A 162 16.20 -1.92 -10.31
N TYR A 163 16.95 -2.94 -10.68
CA TYR A 163 17.88 -3.63 -9.78
C TYR A 163 19.32 -3.19 -10.07
N THR A 164 20.16 -3.06 -9.05
CA THR A 164 21.59 -2.78 -9.22
C THR A 164 22.46 -3.37 -8.10
N THR A 165 23.77 -3.41 -8.35
CA THR A 165 24.81 -3.74 -7.38
C THR A 165 25.59 -2.48 -7.02
N LEU A 166 25.95 -2.34 -5.75
CA LEU A 166 26.64 -1.15 -5.25
C LEU A 166 28.17 -1.26 -5.35
N ASP A 167 28.68 -2.48 -5.25
CA ASP A 167 30.08 -2.80 -5.38
C ASP A 167 30.30 -4.14 -6.11
N ASN A 168 31.55 -4.60 -6.08
CA ASN A 168 31.99 -5.81 -6.75
C ASN A 168 32.03 -7.04 -5.83
N SER A 169 31.49 -6.94 -4.61
CA SER A 169 31.49 -8.02 -3.61
C SER A 169 30.39 -9.05 -3.83
N VAL A 170 29.37 -8.72 -4.63
CA VAL A 170 28.21 -9.58 -4.92
C VAL A 170 28.62 -10.73 -5.84
N ASP A 171 28.37 -11.96 -5.43
CA ASP A 171 28.62 -13.15 -6.28
C ASP A 171 27.62 -13.26 -7.44
N SER A 172 28.02 -13.99 -8.49
CA SER A 172 27.11 -14.39 -9.57
C SER A 172 25.93 -15.21 -9.04
N GLY A 173 24.80 -15.17 -9.73
CA GLY A 173 23.60 -15.91 -9.34
C GLY A 173 22.34 -15.35 -9.95
N SER A 174 21.19 -15.68 -9.36
CA SER A 174 19.88 -15.16 -9.79
C SER A 174 19.23 -14.34 -8.70
N ARG A 175 18.50 -13.30 -9.11
CA ARG A 175 17.59 -12.54 -8.25
C ARG A 175 16.18 -12.59 -8.81
N THR A 176 15.22 -12.86 -7.94
CA THR A 176 13.79 -12.78 -8.23
C THR A 176 13.24 -11.59 -7.47
N ILE A 177 12.67 -10.64 -8.21
CA ILE A 177 12.05 -9.44 -7.66
C ILE A 177 10.56 -9.51 -7.96
N SER A 178 9.70 -9.41 -6.95
CA SER A 178 8.25 -9.58 -7.13
C SER A 178 7.45 -8.41 -6.58
N LEU A 179 6.48 -7.92 -7.34
CA LEU A 179 5.39 -7.11 -6.82
C LEU A 179 4.40 -8.08 -6.16
N VAL A 180 4.13 -7.90 -4.85
CA VAL A 180 3.36 -8.90 -4.06
C VAL A 180 2.05 -8.36 -3.52
N GLN A 181 1.91 -7.05 -3.34
CA GLN A 181 0.67 -6.44 -2.88
C GLN A 181 0.61 -4.96 -3.27
N ILE A 182 -0.59 -4.48 -3.57
CA ILE A 182 -0.93 -3.06 -3.71
C ILE A 182 -2.07 -2.72 -2.75
N ARG A 183 -2.07 -1.51 -2.19
CA ARG A 183 -3.16 -0.95 -1.39
C ARG A 183 -3.62 0.40 -1.90
N ASP A 184 -4.88 0.73 -1.63
CA ASP A 184 -5.45 2.07 -1.79
C ASP A 184 -5.73 2.71 -0.42
N GLU A 185 -6.12 3.98 -0.44
CA GLU A 185 -6.48 4.76 0.75
C GLU A 185 -7.88 4.43 1.30
N GLY A 186 -8.63 3.55 0.64
CA GLY A 186 -9.94 3.12 1.06
C GLY A 186 -9.89 2.13 2.23
N GLY A 187 -11.06 1.84 2.82
CA GLY A 187 -11.18 1.00 4.00
C GLY A 187 -11.73 -0.40 3.72
N THR A 188 -11.73 -1.25 4.76
CA THR A 188 -12.39 -2.57 4.74
C THR A 188 -13.80 -2.58 5.34
N ASP A 189 -14.27 -1.43 5.82
CA ASP A 189 -15.58 -1.28 6.46
C ASP A 189 -16.71 -1.56 5.47
N GLY A 190 -17.86 -2.03 5.98
CA GLY A 190 -19.02 -2.31 5.13
C GLY A 190 -18.80 -3.38 4.06
N GLY A 191 -17.72 -4.17 4.15
CA GLY A 191 -17.34 -5.15 3.13
C GLY A 191 -16.33 -4.66 2.10
N GLY A 192 -15.79 -3.44 2.28
CA GLY A 192 -14.76 -2.86 1.42
C GLY A 192 -13.49 -3.72 1.33
N LYS A 193 -12.72 -3.49 0.27
CA LYS A 193 -11.42 -4.12 0.03
C LYS A 193 -10.43 -3.04 -0.37
N ASP A 194 -9.38 -2.87 0.42
CA ASP A 194 -8.34 -1.85 0.25
C ASP A 194 -7.07 -2.41 -0.44
N SER A 195 -7.08 -3.68 -0.81
CA SER A 195 -5.85 -4.39 -1.15
C SER A 195 -6.03 -5.54 -2.11
N THR A 196 -5.01 -5.73 -2.94
CA THR A 196 -4.91 -6.82 -3.92
C THR A 196 -3.54 -7.48 -3.82
N THR A 197 -3.53 -8.81 -3.69
CA THR A 197 -2.32 -9.62 -3.81
C THR A 197 -1.88 -9.70 -5.27
N LEU A 198 -0.59 -9.52 -5.51
CA LEU A 198 0.03 -9.57 -6.83
C LEU A 198 0.97 -10.78 -6.93
N ALA A 199 1.18 -11.25 -8.16
CA ALA A 199 2.09 -12.35 -8.47
C ALA A 199 2.90 -12.02 -9.74
N ILE A 200 3.54 -10.85 -9.74
CA ILE A 200 4.29 -10.32 -10.88
C ILE A 200 5.78 -10.34 -10.51
N SER A 201 6.56 -11.22 -11.13
CA SER A 201 7.97 -11.43 -10.75
C SER A 201 8.91 -11.25 -11.93
N ALA A 202 9.93 -10.42 -11.79
CA ALA A 202 11.06 -10.31 -12.69
C ALA A 202 12.22 -11.23 -12.24
N GLU A 203 13.07 -11.63 -13.18
CA GLU A 203 14.27 -12.42 -12.90
C GLU A 203 15.51 -11.74 -13.48
N VAL A 204 16.51 -11.53 -12.63
CA VAL A 204 17.80 -10.94 -12.98
C VAL A 204 18.90 -11.99 -12.85
N THR A 205 19.65 -12.21 -13.93
CA THR A 205 20.88 -12.98 -13.90
C THR A 205 22.06 -12.06 -13.59
N LEU A 206 22.75 -12.35 -12.48
CA LEU A 206 23.95 -11.66 -12.03
C LEU A 206 25.20 -12.36 -12.57
N THR A 207 26.05 -11.59 -13.24
CA THR A 207 27.38 -12.06 -13.66
C THR A 207 28.46 -11.22 -13.00
N ASN A 208 29.20 -11.80 -12.06
CA ASN A 208 30.44 -11.24 -11.55
C ASN A 208 31.62 -11.76 -12.38
N THR A 209 32.38 -10.84 -12.98
CA THR A 209 33.53 -11.15 -13.84
C THR A 209 34.85 -11.13 -13.08
N LEU A 210 34.85 -10.84 -11.77
CA LEU A 210 36.05 -10.85 -10.95
C LEU A 210 36.41 -12.26 -10.56
N ASN A 211 37.66 -12.61 -10.81
CA ASN A 211 38.24 -13.85 -10.31
C ASN A 211 38.51 -13.72 -8.80
N ARG A 212 37.81 -14.50 -7.97
CA ARG A 212 38.04 -14.55 -6.52
C ARG A 212 38.87 -15.78 -6.18
N ALA A 213 39.83 -15.63 -5.28
CA ALA A 213 40.63 -16.77 -4.82
C ALA A 213 39.73 -17.82 -4.16
N PRO A 214 40.02 -19.13 -4.30
CA PRO A 214 39.32 -20.16 -3.55
C PRO A 214 39.39 -19.87 -2.06
N VAL A 215 38.25 -19.90 -1.38
CA VAL A 215 38.18 -19.85 0.08
C VAL A 215 38.04 -21.28 0.58
N LEU A 216 38.95 -21.72 1.46
CA LEU A 216 38.78 -22.98 2.17
C LEU A 216 37.61 -22.81 3.14
N GLY A 217 36.50 -23.48 2.88
CA GLY A 217 35.46 -23.67 3.88
C GLY A 217 36.04 -24.51 5.01
N ASN A 218 35.82 -24.12 6.26
CA ASN A 218 36.23 -24.92 7.42
C ASN A 218 35.31 -26.16 7.52
N ASP A 219 35.37 -27.08 6.56
CA ASP A 219 34.62 -28.35 6.53
C ASP A 219 35.26 -29.39 7.46
N GLY A 220 35.70 -28.94 8.64
CA GLY A 220 36.67 -29.63 9.47
C GLY A 220 38.08 -29.49 8.90
N LEU A 221 39.07 -29.37 9.78
CA LEU A 221 40.46 -29.57 9.37
C LEU A 221 40.51 -30.90 8.61
N VAL A 222 40.93 -30.88 7.35
CA VAL A 222 41.50 -32.09 6.74
C VAL A 222 42.62 -32.51 7.68
N ASP A 223 42.38 -33.57 8.45
CA ASP A 223 43.39 -34.13 9.29
C ASP A 223 44.53 -34.55 8.36
N LEU A 224 45.62 -33.78 8.37
CA LEU A 224 46.81 -34.07 7.58
C LEU A 224 47.37 -35.47 7.94
N ALA A 225 47.02 -36.02 9.11
CA ALA A 225 47.34 -37.39 9.47
C ALA A 225 46.52 -38.45 8.71
N GLN A 226 45.36 -38.12 8.13
CA GLN A 226 44.59 -39.02 7.26
C GLN A 226 45.00 -38.95 5.78
N SER A 227 45.66 -37.86 5.35
CA SER A 227 46.11 -37.70 3.96
C SER A 227 47.45 -38.38 3.65
N LEU A 228 48.25 -38.73 4.67
CA LEU A 228 49.47 -39.52 4.48
C LEU A 228 49.24 -40.95 4.98
N SER A 229 48.56 -41.78 4.18
CA SER A 229 48.79 -43.22 4.32
C SER A 229 50.13 -43.55 3.67
N ALA A 230 51.04 -44.15 4.44
CA ALA A 230 52.37 -44.56 3.96
C ALA A 230 52.32 -45.51 2.74
N ASN A 231 51.14 -46.07 2.43
CA ASN A 231 50.91 -46.93 1.27
C ASN A 231 51.08 -46.21 -0.08
N GLY A 232 51.04 -44.87 -0.10
CA GLY A 232 51.27 -44.07 -1.32
C GLY A 232 52.73 -43.70 -1.58
N LEU A 233 53.62 -43.90 -0.61
CA LEU A 233 55.05 -43.65 -0.77
C LEU A 233 55.70 -44.96 -1.24
N GLY A 234 55.74 -45.15 -2.57
CA GLY A 234 56.44 -46.27 -3.18
C GLY A 234 57.83 -46.44 -2.57
N THR A 235 58.15 -47.66 -2.14
CA THR A 235 59.48 -47.97 -1.63
C THR A 235 60.50 -47.77 -2.74
N LEU A 236 61.48 -46.89 -2.51
CA LEU A 236 62.67 -46.81 -3.33
C LEU A 236 63.43 -48.13 -3.19
N THR A 237 63.35 -48.97 -4.22
CA THR A 237 64.25 -50.09 -4.47
C THR A 237 64.99 -49.86 -5.77
#